data_AF-A0A7X7Y7I9-F1
#
_entry.id   AF-A0A7X7Y7I9-F1
#
_cell.length_a   1.000
_cell.length_b   1.000
_cell.length_c   1.000
_cell.angle_alpha   90.00
_cell.angle_beta   90.00
_cell.angle_gamma   90.00
#
_symmetry.space_group_name_H-M   'P 1'
#
loop_
_entity.id
_entity.type
_entity.pdbx_description
1 polymer ?
#
loop_
_entity_poly.entity_id
_entity_poly.type
_entity_poly.pdbx_seq_one_letter_code
_entity_poly.pdbx_strand_id
1 'polypeptide(L)'
;MNELVFELIKAIGKAFLNPILYWLAFISFMISMKRIKQERKNFGHELFPHFAELQGSIHITIFSTIFLSLILLMLNAVFVREFIFFLSIIIFILSFIFGFRALSAAYTLGLTFLLFKLLEHFDNTLFDSGLFTDHTFAAIAILISLLLLVEAYMFSKIKNKTSFPEVVKSRRGSWIGIYHLQKASFVPFFTLLP
;
A
#
# COMPACT_ATOMS: atom_id res chain seq x y z
N MET A 1 -4.29 -18.83 -28.16
CA MET A 1 -4.88 -17.50 -27.90
C MET A 1 -5.96 -17.52 -26.82
N ASN A 2 -6.82 -18.56 -26.78
CA ASN A 2 -7.89 -18.67 -25.77
C ASN A 2 -7.38 -18.95 -24.34
N GLU A 3 -6.26 -19.67 -24.18
CA GLU A 3 -5.72 -20.00 -22.85
C GLU A 3 -5.20 -18.79 -22.09
N LEU A 4 -4.49 -17.87 -22.75
CA LEU A 4 -4.01 -16.62 -22.13
C LEU A 4 -5.15 -15.73 -21.65
N VAL A 5 -6.23 -15.62 -22.43
CA VAL A 5 -7.42 -14.85 -22.03
C VAL A 5 -8.08 -15.48 -20.81
N PHE A 6 -8.15 -16.81 -20.77
CA PHE A 6 -8.74 -17.55 -19.65
C PHE A 6 -7.90 -17.44 -18.36
N GLU A 7 -6.57 -17.48 -18.48
CA GLU A 7 -5.66 -17.24 -17.36
C GLU A 7 -5.73 -15.80 -16.83
N LEU A 8 -5.80 -14.79 -17.71
CA LEU A 8 -6.00 -13.39 -17.33
C LEU A 8 -7.31 -13.19 -16.56
N ILE A 9 -8.41 -13.78 -17.03
CA ILE A 9 -9.71 -13.69 -16.34
C ILE A 9 -9.64 -14.36 -14.96
N LYS A 10 -8.99 -15.53 -14.84
CA LYS A 10 -8.78 -16.19 -13.55
C LYS A 10 -7.91 -15.35 -12.61
N ALA A 11 -6.84 -14.75 -13.12
CA ALA A 11 -5.95 -13.89 -12.34
C ALA A 11 -6.68 -12.65 -11.80
N ILE A 12 -7.49 -12.00 -12.66
CA ILE A 12 -8.35 -10.88 -12.27
C ILE A 12 -9.39 -11.34 -11.22
N GLY A 13 -10.04 -12.48 -11.44
CA GLY A 13 -11.00 -13.04 -10.49
C GLY A 13 -10.38 -13.34 -9.11
N LYS A 14 -9.16 -13.87 -9.07
CA LYS A 14 -8.41 -14.08 -7.82
C LYS A 14 -8.02 -12.76 -7.14
N ALA A 15 -7.73 -11.70 -7.89
CA ALA A 15 -7.47 -10.38 -7.32
C ALA A 15 -8.69 -9.84 -6.57
N PHE A 16 -9.90 -10.03 -7.11
CA PHE A 16 -11.16 -9.69 -6.44
C PHE A 16 -11.49 -10.59 -5.25
N LEU A 17 -10.85 -11.76 -5.09
CA LEU A 17 -11.02 -12.58 -3.89
C LEU A 17 -10.12 -12.12 -2.73
N ASN A 18 -9.16 -11.24 -2.97
CA ASN A 18 -8.22 -10.82 -1.95
C ASN A 18 -8.88 -9.88 -0.92
N PRO A 19 -8.97 -10.27 0.37
CA PRO A 19 -9.58 -9.44 1.42
C PRO A 19 -8.88 -8.08 1.61
N ILE A 20 -7.58 -7.99 1.29
CA ILE A 20 -6.82 -6.74 1.37
C ILE A 20 -7.39 -5.67 0.44
N LEU A 21 -7.88 -6.06 -0.75
CA LEU A 21 -8.40 -5.11 -1.73
C LEU A 21 -9.65 -4.40 -1.18
N TYR A 22 -10.56 -5.15 -0.57
CA TYR A 22 -11.74 -4.60 0.10
C TYR A 22 -11.38 -3.76 1.32
N TRP A 23 -10.41 -4.20 2.12
CA TRP A 23 -9.95 -3.47 3.29
C TRP A 23 -9.39 -2.09 2.91
N LEU A 24 -8.56 -2.02 1.87
CA LEU A 24 -8.00 -0.76 1.38
C LEU A 24 -9.07 0.18 0.82
N ALA A 25 -10.04 -0.36 0.08
CA ALA A 25 -11.18 0.42 -0.40
C ALA A 25 -11.98 1.01 0.77
N PHE A 26 -12.22 0.21 1.82
CA PHE A 26 -12.91 0.65 3.03
C PHE A 26 -12.17 1.77 3.76
N ILE A 27 -10.86 1.65 3.99
CA ILE A 27 -10.07 2.69 4.67
C ILE A 27 -9.99 3.95 3.81
N SER A 28 -9.82 3.82 2.49
CA SER A 28 -9.82 4.97 1.57
C SER A 28 -11.14 5.75 1.61
N PHE A 29 -12.26 5.03 1.67
CA PHE A 29 -13.58 5.62 1.84
C PHE A 29 -13.72 6.33 3.21
N MET A 30 -13.32 5.67 4.31
CA MET A 30 -13.34 6.27 5.65
C MET A 30 -12.56 7.59 5.72
N ILE A 31 -11.42 7.67 5.04
CA ILE A 31 -10.59 8.88 5.06
C ILE A 31 -11.16 9.98 4.20
N SER A 32 -11.64 9.64 3.01
CA SER A 32 -12.36 10.61 2.16
C SER A 32 -13.53 11.24 2.95
N MET A 33 -14.28 10.45 3.72
CA MET A 33 -15.34 10.96 4.59
C MET A 33 -14.82 11.87 5.72
N LYS A 34 -13.75 11.46 6.42
CA LYS A 34 -13.14 12.28 7.48
C LYS A 34 -12.66 13.63 6.94
N ARG A 35 -12.04 13.64 5.75
CA ARG A 35 -11.59 14.85 5.07
C ARG A 35 -12.74 15.77 4.72
N ILE A 36 -13.79 15.25 4.09
CA ILE A 36 -14.97 16.05 3.69
C ILE A 36 -15.67 16.64 4.93
N LYS A 37 -15.74 15.89 6.03
CA LYS A 37 -16.29 16.40 7.29
C LYS A 37 -15.45 17.56 7.84
N GLN A 38 -14.12 17.49 7.71
CA GLN A 38 -13.21 18.57 8.10
C GLN A 38 -13.31 19.77 7.15
N GLU A 39 -13.42 19.56 5.84
CA GLU A 39 -13.62 20.62 4.84
C GLU A 39 -14.92 21.39 5.11
N ARG A 40 -16.05 20.67 5.32
CA ARG A 40 -17.34 21.30 5.66
C ARG A 40 -17.28 22.07 6.97
N LYS A 41 -16.52 21.60 7.96
CA LYS A 41 -16.33 22.31 9.23
C LYS A 41 -15.54 23.61 9.06
N ASN A 42 -14.56 23.63 8.15
CA ASN A 42 -13.65 24.76 7.97
C ASN A 42 -14.16 25.79 6.96
N PHE A 43 -14.84 25.36 5.88
CA PHE A 43 -15.23 26.20 4.75
C PHE A 43 -16.75 26.21 4.49
N GLY A 44 -17.53 25.37 5.18
CA GLY A 44 -18.99 25.28 5.00
C GLY A 44 -19.44 24.52 3.75
N HIS A 45 -18.52 24.19 2.84
CA HIS A 45 -18.78 23.44 1.61
C HIS A 45 -17.61 22.51 1.27
N GLU A 46 -17.84 21.60 0.33
CA GLU A 46 -16.84 20.66 -0.17
C GLU A 46 -15.94 21.34 -1.21
N LEU A 47 -14.62 21.27 -1.02
CA LEU A 47 -13.64 21.87 -1.93
C LEU A 47 -13.11 20.86 -2.94
N PHE A 48 -12.98 19.60 -2.53
CA PHE A 48 -12.44 18.54 -3.37
C PHE A 48 -13.38 17.34 -3.44
N PRO A 49 -13.52 16.72 -4.63
CA PRO A 49 -14.39 15.57 -4.80
C PRO A 49 -13.91 14.38 -3.96
N HIS A 50 -14.82 13.43 -3.74
CA HIS A 50 -14.50 12.12 -3.17
C HIS A 50 -13.27 11.48 -3.85
N PHE A 51 -12.41 10.83 -3.06
CA PHE A 51 -11.19 10.15 -3.54
C PHE A 51 -10.15 11.03 -4.26
N ALA A 52 -10.20 12.35 -4.13
CA ALA A 52 -9.17 13.25 -4.67
C ALA A 52 -7.73 12.90 -4.24
N GLU A 53 -7.58 12.23 -3.09
CA GLU A 53 -6.29 11.73 -2.59
C GLU A 53 -5.64 10.69 -3.52
N LEU A 54 -6.44 9.85 -4.19
CA LEU A 54 -5.97 8.76 -5.04
C LEU A 54 -5.74 9.21 -6.50
N GLN A 55 -6.51 10.19 -6.99
CA GLN A 55 -6.53 10.56 -8.41
C GLN A 55 -5.15 10.99 -8.95
N GLY A 56 -4.34 11.63 -8.12
CA GLY A 56 -3.00 12.10 -8.52
C GLY A 56 -1.95 11.00 -8.66
N SER A 57 -2.21 9.80 -8.18
CA SER A 57 -1.23 8.71 -8.10
C SER A 57 -1.55 7.52 -9.02
N ILE A 58 -2.76 7.42 -9.55
CA ILE A 58 -3.23 6.25 -10.34
C ILE A 58 -2.29 5.88 -11.48
N HIS A 59 -1.80 6.84 -12.27
CA HIS A 59 -0.91 6.54 -13.39
C HIS A 59 0.43 5.98 -12.93
N ILE A 60 1.01 6.57 -11.88
CA ILE A 60 2.30 6.13 -11.34
C ILE A 60 2.13 4.76 -10.69
N THR A 61 1.03 4.55 -9.97
CA THR A 61 0.60 3.28 -9.39
C THR A 61 0.52 2.17 -10.44
N ILE A 62 -0.22 2.37 -11.53
CA ILE A 62 -0.39 1.35 -12.57
C ILE A 62 0.97 1.00 -13.21
N PHE A 63 1.76 2.02 -13.53
CA PHE A 63 3.08 1.82 -14.14
C PHE A 63 4.02 1.07 -13.20
N SER A 64 4.07 1.45 -11.92
CA SER A 64 4.92 0.78 -10.94
C SER A 64 4.48 -0.65 -10.68
N THR A 65 3.17 -0.93 -10.64
CA THR A 65 2.64 -2.29 -10.50
C THR A 65 3.06 -3.21 -11.65
N ILE A 66 2.93 -2.75 -12.90
CA ILE A 66 3.33 -3.53 -14.08
C ILE A 66 4.84 -3.78 -14.06
N PHE A 67 5.62 -2.74 -13.75
CA PHE A 67 7.08 -2.83 -13.69
C PHE A 67 7.55 -3.81 -12.59
N LEU A 68 6.96 -3.73 -11.39
CA LEU A 68 7.22 -4.65 -10.28
C LEU A 68 6.86 -6.08 -10.64
N SER A 69 5.69 -6.30 -11.23
CA SER A 69 5.24 -7.63 -11.64
C SER A 69 6.22 -8.28 -12.62
N LEU A 70 6.72 -7.53 -13.62
CA LEU A 70 7.70 -8.03 -14.57
C LEU A 70 9.01 -8.47 -13.89
N ILE A 71 9.50 -7.68 -12.92
CA ILE A 71 10.73 -7.99 -12.18
C ILE A 71 10.58 -9.28 -11.37
N LEU A 72 9.41 -9.55 -10.81
CA LEU A 72 9.17 -10.77 -10.05
C LEU A 72 9.10 -12.03 -10.89
N LEU A 73 8.54 -11.92 -12.09
CA LEU A 73 8.57 -13.00 -13.06
C LEU A 73 10.03 -13.36 -13.39
N MET A 74 10.90 -12.36 -13.55
CA MET A 74 12.33 -12.58 -13.78
C MET A 74 13.02 -13.21 -12.56
N LEU A 75 12.67 -12.78 -11.36
CA LEU A 75 13.23 -13.32 -10.11
C LEU A 75 12.74 -14.73 -9.79
N ASN A 76 11.73 -15.25 -10.49
CA ASN A 76 11.02 -16.49 -10.15
C ASN A 76 10.62 -16.55 -8.67
N ALA A 77 10.31 -15.38 -8.11
CA ALA A 77 9.99 -15.25 -6.69
C ALA A 77 8.55 -15.73 -6.45
N VAL A 78 8.43 -17.02 -6.14
CA VAL A 78 7.16 -17.61 -5.69
C VAL A 78 7.04 -17.33 -4.21
N PHE A 79 6.10 -16.46 -3.85
CA PHE A 79 5.83 -16.17 -2.44
C PHE A 79 5.02 -17.30 -1.83
N VAL A 80 5.50 -17.78 -0.69
CA VAL A 80 4.80 -18.79 0.10
C VAL A 80 3.50 -18.17 0.66
N ARG A 81 2.44 -18.98 0.78
CA ARG A 81 1.09 -18.52 1.18
C ARG A 81 1.11 -17.83 2.55
N GLU A 82 1.96 -18.31 3.43
CA GLU A 82 2.26 -17.82 4.77
C GLU A 82 2.71 -16.36 4.71
N PHE A 83 3.60 -16.01 3.78
CA PHE A 83 4.10 -14.64 3.63
C PHE A 83 2.96 -13.65 3.38
N ILE A 84 2.04 -14.00 2.50
CA ILE A 84 0.88 -13.17 2.17
C ILE A 84 -0.09 -13.10 3.35
N PHE A 85 -0.25 -14.18 4.10
CA PHE A 85 -1.08 -14.20 5.31
C PHE A 85 -0.56 -13.25 6.39
N PHE A 86 0.73 -13.33 6.73
CA PHE A 86 1.36 -12.43 7.70
C PHE A 86 1.39 -10.98 7.22
N LEU A 87 1.67 -10.76 5.93
CA LEU A 87 1.59 -9.42 5.33
C LEU A 87 0.18 -8.84 5.48
N SER A 88 -0.86 -9.65 5.27
CA SER A 88 -2.26 -9.23 5.46
C SER A 88 -2.54 -8.81 6.90
N ILE A 89 -2.07 -9.60 7.88
CA ILE A 89 -2.23 -9.29 9.31
C ILE A 89 -1.53 -7.97 9.65
N ILE A 90 -0.28 -7.79 9.20
CA ILE A 90 0.46 -6.55 9.46
C ILE A 90 -0.25 -5.35 8.83
N ILE A 91 -0.68 -5.44 7.57
CA ILE A 91 -1.43 -4.35 6.91
C ILE A 91 -2.69 -4.00 7.71
N PHE A 92 -3.42 -5.01 8.22
CA PHE A 92 -4.61 -4.80 9.03
C PHE A 92 -4.30 -4.06 10.34
N ILE A 93 -3.33 -4.56 11.11
CA ILE A 93 -2.88 -3.97 12.38
C ILE A 93 -2.39 -2.54 12.17
N LEU A 94 -1.51 -2.37 11.19
CA LEU A 94 -0.81 -1.11 10.95
C LEU A 94 -1.79 -0.04 10.43
N SER A 95 -2.73 -0.44 9.58
CA SER A 95 -3.80 0.47 9.15
C SER A 95 -4.74 0.86 10.28
N PHE A 96 -5.00 -0.02 11.23
CA PHE A 96 -5.88 0.28 12.36
C PHE A 96 -5.22 1.28 13.32
N ILE A 97 -3.93 1.10 13.61
CA ILE A 97 -3.20 1.92 14.59
C ILE A 97 -2.83 3.29 14.01
N PHE A 98 -2.29 3.35 12.79
CA PHE A 98 -1.65 4.55 12.24
C PHE A 98 -2.35 5.11 10.99
N GLY A 99 -3.39 4.45 10.47
CA GLY A 99 -4.01 4.79 9.19
C GLY A 99 -3.01 4.66 8.03
N PHE A 100 -3.20 5.42 6.93
CA PHE A 100 -2.33 5.36 5.75
C PHE A 100 -0.89 5.83 5.99
N ARG A 101 -0.59 6.52 7.10
CA ARG A 101 0.75 7.04 7.36
C ARG A 101 1.78 5.94 7.55
N ALA A 102 1.36 4.76 8.00
CA ALA A 102 2.25 3.62 8.21
C ALA A 102 2.15 2.56 7.10
N LEU A 103 1.35 2.74 6.05
CA LEU A 103 1.23 1.75 4.97
C LEU A 103 2.40 1.78 3.95
N SER A 104 3.53 2.41 4.31
CA SER A 104 4.76 2.37 3.51
C SER A 104 5.24 0.94 3.29
N ALA A 105 5.92 0.70 2.17
CA ALA A 105 6.53 -0.57 1.87
C ALA A 105 7.60 -0.95 2.91
N ALA A 106 8.29 0.03 3.50
CA ALA A 106 9.28 -0.22 4.56
C ALA A 106 8.61 -0.83 5.80
N TYR A 107 7.48 -0.28 6.24
CA TYR A 107 6.83 -0.78 7.45
C TYR A 107 6.08 -2.08 7.19
N THR A 108 5.33 -2.18 6.10
CA THR A 108 4.52 -3.37 5.81
C THR A 108 5.42 -4.59 5.56
N LEU A 109 6.22 -4.55 4.49
CA LEU A 109 7.07 -5.68 4.10
C LEU A 109 8.29 -5.84 5.00
N GLY A 110 8.86 -4.74 5.51
CA GLY A 110 9.99 -4.82 6.44
C GLY A 110 9.61 -5.45 7.78
N LEU A 111 8.46 -5.11 8.35
CA LEU A 111 7.98 -5.80 9.56
C LEU A 111 7.63 -7.26 9.27
N THR A 112 7.03 -7.55 8.11
CA THR A 112 6.78 -8.94 7.70
C THR A 112 8.10 -9.71 7.66
N PHE A 113 9.09 -9.22 6.93
CA PHE A 113 10.41 -9.83 6.84
C PHE A 113 11.07 -10.06 8.21
N LEU A 114 11.03 -9.05 9.10
CA LEU A 114 11.59 -9.17 10.45
C LEU A 114 10.87 -10.24 11.29
N LEU A 115 9.54 -10.28 11.24
CA LEU A 115 8.77 -11.31 11.94
C LEU A 115 9.11 -12.70 11.40
N PHE A 116 9.22 -12.86 10.08
CA PHE A 116 9.58 -14.14 9.47
C PHE A 116 10.96 -14.63 9.92
N LYS A 117 11.97 -13.75 9.86
CA LYS A 117 13.32 -14.09 10.31
C LYS A 117 13.36 -14.43 11.80
N LEU A 118 12.54 -13.76 12.61
CA LEU A 118 12.40 -14.07 14.03
C LEU A 118 11.76 -15.44 14.24
N LEU A 119 10.70 -15.77 13.48
CA LEU A 119 10.01 -17.06 13.57
C LEU A 119 10.88 -18.24 13.14
N GLU A 120 11.74 -18.06 12.13
CA GLU A 120 12.74 -19.05 11.72
C GLU A 120 13.73 -19.35 12.86
N HIS A 121 14.17 -18.31 13.58
CA HIS A 121 15.09 -18.47 14.72
C HIS A 121 14.50 -19.26 15.89
N PHE A 122 13.17 -19.25 16.04
CA PHE A 122 12.47 -19.92 17.15
C PHE A 122 12.01 -21.36 16.83
N ASP A 123 12.52 -21.97 15.76
CA ASP A 123 12.35 -23.40 15.41
C ASP A 123 10.88 -23.87 15.54
N ASN A 124 10.00 -23.17 14.82
CA ASN A 124 8.57 -23.43 14.88
C ASN A 124 8.18 -24.58 13.93
N THR A 125 7.91 -25.76 14.51
CA THR A 125 7.37 -26.96 13.83
C THR A 125 6.02 -26.77 13.13
N LEU A 126 5.42 -25.58 13.23
CA LEU A 126 4.16 -25.19 12.58
C LEU A 126 4.35 -24.72 11.13
N PHE A 127 5.57 -24.39 10.72
CA PHE A 127 5.87 -23.88 9.38
C PHE A 127 6.92 -24.79 8.72
N ASP A 128 6.63 -25.24 7.51
CA ASP A 128 7.51 -26.14 6.77
C ASP A 128 8.83 -25.42 6.45
N SER A 129 9.88 -25.77 7.18
CA SER A 129 11.19 -25.09 7.18
C SER A 129 11.93 -25.22 5.84
N GLY A 130 11.49 -26.13 4.96
CA GLY A 130 12.05 -26.32 3.63
C GLY A 130 11.65 -25.26 2.59
N LEU A 131 10.65 -24.42 2.87
CA LEU A 131 10.16 -23.41 1.92
C LEU A 131 10.91 -22.06 2.00
N PHE A 132 11.75 -21.88 3.01
CA PHE A 132 12.44 -20.63 3.30
C PHE A 132 13.94 -20.82 3.12
N THR A 133 14.43 -20.48 1.92
CA THR A 133 15.86 -20.51 1.61
C THR A 133 16.43 -19.10 1.63
N ASP A 134 17.76 -18.98 1.76
CA ASP A 134 18.48 -17.69 1.62
C ASP A 134 18.08 -16.92 0.35
N HIS A 135 17.74 -17.65 -0.72
CA HIS A 135 17.25 -17.08 -1.97
C HIS A 135 15.89 -16.36 -1.82
N THR A 136 14.97 -16.93 -1.05
CA THR A 136 13.65 -16.32 -0.77
C THR A 136 13.82 -15.00 0.00
N PHE A 137 14.72 -14.97 0.98
CA PHE A 137 15.01 -13.76 1.76
C PHE A 137 15.69 -12.68 0.91
N ALA A 138 16.63 -13.06 0.03
CA ALA A 138 17.24 -12.13 -0.91
C ALA A 138 16.20 -11.52 -1.87
N ALA A 139 15.27 -12.33 -2.39
CA ALA A 139 14.19 -11.85 -3.25
C ALA A 139 13.26 -10.85 -2.54
N ILE A 140 12.88 -11.12 -1.28
CA ILE A 140 12.09 -10.18 -0.46
C ILE A 140 12.86 -8.88 -0.22
N ALA A 141 14.15 -8.94 0.08
CA ALA A 141 14.97 -7.75 0.31
C ALA A 141 15.07 -6.86 -0.95
N ILE A 142 15.27 -7.48 -2.12
CA ILE A 142 15.26 -6.77 -3.42
C ILE A 142 13.90 -6.13 -3.67
N LEU A 143 12.81 -6.85 -3.38
CA LEU A 143 11.45 -6.33 -3.53
C LEU A 143 11.21 -5.10 -2.64
N ILE A 144 11.60 -5.16 -1.36
CA ILE A 144 11.48 -4.03 -0.42
C ILE A 144 12.24 -2.82 -0.95
N SER A 145 13.48 -3.02 -1.42
CA SER A 145 14.30 -1.95 -2.00
C SER A 145 13.62 -1.30 -3.21
N LEU A 146 13.09 -2.11 -4.12
CA LEU A 146 12.42 -1.61 -5.32
C LEU A 146 11.13 -0.84 -4.99
N LEU A 147 10.33 -1.36 -4.06
CA LEU A 147 9.12 -0.68 -3.61
C LEU A 147 9.42 0.64 -2.90
N LEU A 148 10.51 0.72 -2.14
CA LEU A 148 10.95 1.97 -1.51
C LEU A 148 11.41 2.99 -2.54
N LEU A 149 12.08 2.57 -3.61
CA LEU A 149 12.43 3.46 -4.72
C LEU A 149 11.18 3.99 -5.43
N VAL A 150 10.18 3.14 -5.65
CA VAL A 150 8.88 3.55 -6.19
C VAL A 150 8.20 4.56 -5.25
N GLU A 151 8.15 4.27 -3.95
CA GLU A 151 7.56 5.15 -2.96
C GLU A 151 8.27 6.52 -2.91
N ALA A 152 9.60 6.53 -2.91
CA ALA A 152 10.38 7.76 -2.97
C ALA A 152 10.11 8.57 -4.25
N TYR A 153 10.00 7.90 -5.40
CA TYR A 153 9.66 8.53 -6.66
C TYR A 153 8.23 9.13 -6.63
N MET A 154 7.27 8.41 -6.07
CA MET A 154 5.89 8.92 -5.89
C MET A 154 5.88 10.17 -5.01
N PHE A 155 6.61 10.14 -3.89
CA PHE A 155 6.76 11.29 -2.99
C PHE A 155 7.39 12.50 -3.70
N SER A 156 8.42 12.27 -4.53
CA SER A 156 9.06 13.34 -5.32
C SER A 156 8.12 14.01 -6.32
N LYS A 157 7.12 13.28 -6.84
CA LYS A 157 6.13 13.82 -7.78
C LYS A 157 4.97 14.58 -7.12
N ILE A 158 4.91 14.62 -5.79
CA ILE A 158 3.88 15.39 -5.08
C ILE A 158 4.15 16.89 -5.25
N LYS A 159 3.27 17.57 -6.00
CA LYS A 159 3.34 19.03 -6.23
C LYS A 159 2.46 19.80 -5.24
N ASN A 160 2.86 21.02 -4.88
CA ASN A 160 2.14 21.92 -3.97
C ASN A 160 0.68 22.21 -4.38
N LYS A 161 0.35 22.15 -5.67
CA LYS A 161 -1.02 22.38 -6.20
C LYS A 161 -2.03 21.29 -5.80
N THR A 162 -1.60 20.25 -5.10
CA THR A 162 -2.44 19.14 -4.63
C THR A 162 -2.50 19.05 -3.11
N SER A 163 -2.33 20.20 -2.44
CA SER A 163 -2.44 20.32 -0.98
C SER A 163 -3.87 20.67 -0.58
N PHE A 164 -4.32 20.10 0.53
CA PHE A 164 -5.63 20.36 1.10
C PHE A 164 -5.53 21.58 2.02
N PRO A 165 -6.26 22.68 1.74
CA PRO A 165 -6.29 23.84 2.61
C PRO A 165 -7.06 23.49 3.89
N GLU A 166 -6.55 23.96 5.02
CA GLU A 166 -7.17 23.84 6.33
C GLU A 166 -7.07 25.19 7.04
N VAL A 167 -8.11 25.57 7.77
CA VAL A 167 -8.12 26.83 8.53
C VAL A 167 -7.86 26.52 9.99
N VAL A 168 -6.76 27.04 10.53
CA VAL A 168 -6.39 26.85 11.93
C VAL A 168 -6.31 28.20 12.63
N LYS A 169 -6.79 28.24 13.88
CA LYS A 169 -6.68 29.43 14.71
C LYS A 169 -5.24 29.59 15.20
N SER A 170 -4.64 30.73 14.89
CA SER A 170 -3.32 31.12 15.36
C SER A 170 -3.28 31.26 16.88
N ARG A 171 -2.07 31.15 17.46
CA ARG A 171 -1.81 31.53 18.86
C ARG A 171 -2.24 32.96 19.18
N ARG A 172 -2.28 33.85 18.19
CA ARG A 172 -2.75 35.25 18.31
C ARG A 172 -4.25 35.43 18.02
N GLY A 173 -5.01 34.35 17.88
CA GLY A 173 -6.47 34.38 17.68
C GLY A 173 -6.94 34.64 16.25
N SER A 174 -6.05 34.99 15.32
CA SER A 174 -6.38 35.15 13.89
C SER A 174 -6.50 33.79 13.17
N TRP A 175 -7.39 33.69 12.19
CA TRP A 175 -7.55 32.51 11.34
C TRP A 175 -6.47 32.50 10.25
N ILE A 176 -5.72 31.39 10.15
CA ILE A 176 -4.67 31.22 9.15
C ILE A 176 -5.00 30.00 8.30
N GLY A 177 -4.91 30.14 6.98
CA GLY A 177 -4.97 29.02 6.03
C GLY A 177 -3.63 28.31 5.97
N ILE A 178 -3.59 27.04 6.34
CA ILE A 178 -2.45 26.15 6.18
C ILE A 178 -2.75 25.14 5.08
N TYR A 179 -1.72 24.70 4.35
CA TYR A 179 -1.86 23.69 3.31
C TYR A 179 -1.26 22.37 3.80
N HIS A 180 -2.10 21.35 3.99
CA HIS A 180 -1.64 20.00 4.30
C HIS A 180 -1.35 19.23 3.01
N LEU A 181 -0.11 18.75 2.89
CA LEU A 181 0.27 17.78 1.86
C LEU A 181 -0.16 16.39 2.34
N GLN A 182 -1.39 15.99 2.01
CA GLN A 182 -1.90 14.67 2.37
C GLN A 182 -2.30 13.92 1.10
N LYS A 183 -1.38 13.11 0.55
CA LYS A 183 -1.72 12.16 -0.51
C LYS A 183 -1.63 10.75 0.03
N ALA A 184 -2.74 10.02 -0.03
CA ALA A 184 -2.73 8.57 0.12
C ALA A 184 -2.39 7.98 -1.25
N SER A 185 -1.29 7.25 -1.34
CA SER A 185 -0.91 6.55 -2.56
C SER A 185 -0.85 5.07 -2.28
N PHE A 186 -1.50 4.29 -3.14
CA PHE A 186 -1.51 2.84 -3.04
C PHE A 186 -0.83 2.26 -4.28
N VAL A 187 0.05 1.28 -4.08
CA VAL A 187 0.65 0.50 -5.17
C VAL A 187 0.13 -0.94 -5.03
N PRO A 188 -0.90 -1.34 -5.79
CA PRO A 188 -1.30 -2.73 -5.83
C PRO A 188 -0.13 -3.55 -6.34
N PHE A 189 0.04 -4.71 -5.75
CA PHE A 189 1.14 -5.58 -6.06
C PHE A 189 0.59 -6.97 -6.37
N PHE A 190 0.99 -7.53 -7.51
CA PHE A 190 0.54 -8.84 -7.96
C PHE A 190 1.68 -9.84 -7.81
N THR A 191 1.43 -10.87 -7.00
CA THR A 191 2.32 -12.02 -6.85
C THR A 191 1.74 -13.24 -7.55
N LEU A 192 2.62 -14.07 -8.10
CA LEU A 192 2.24 -15.41 -8.51
C LEU A 192 2.05 -16.26 -7.25
N LEU A 193 0.80 -16.66 -7.02
CA LEU A 193 0.41 -17.64 -6.01
C LEU A 193 0.42 -19.03 -6.65
N PRO A 194 1.19 -20.00 -6.13
CA PRO A 194 1.09 -21.38 -6.56
C PRO A 194 -0.26 -21.99 -6.14
#